data_AF-A0A5C6ZWV1-F1
#
_entry.id   AF-A0A5C6ZWV1-F1
#
_cell.length_a   1.000
_cell.length_b   1.000
_cell.length_c   1.000
_cell.angle_alpha   90.00
_cell.angle_beta   90.00
_cell.angle_gamma   90.00
#
_symmetry.space_group_name_H-M   'P 1'
#
loop_
_entity.id
_entity.type
_entity.pdbx_description
1 polymer ?
#
loop_
_entity_poly.entity_id
_entity_poly.type
_entity_poly.pdbx_seq_one_letter_code
_entity_poly.pdbx_strand_id
1 'polypeptide(L)'
;MKVSVVVLLGITLLVASCKDSNTESVSEDKEKTNSEMKTEKKENSDTYSQTEETSRDTEASNSNSNSETSKKTTSEDKTKQNIQNSNLSGTYIKTGEEIDNSCTCYCVNINYTANSEMCLTPSKIFINTRMVKESNNLTNIFLVAPSSKNTEGKDIPWSKFDTNTPIANITSKGNGEIELDWLGFTMNGDLAIDYAILGKKTLEGNYKKK
;
A
#
# COMPACT_ATOMS: atom_id res chain seq x y z
N MET A 1 -55.39 -0.28 -18.95
CA MET A 1 -55.40 -1.60 -18.28
C MET A 1 -54.03 -2.25 -18.51
N LYS A 2 -53.37 -2.66 -17.42
CA LYS A 2 -52.05 -3.31 -17.44
C LYS A 2 -52.27 -4.81 -17.72
N VAL A 3 -51.54 -5.37 -18.68
CA VAL A 3 -51.40 -6.82 -18.84
C VAL A 3 -49.98 -7.17 -18.43
N SER A 4 -49.87 -8.00 -17.40
CA SER A 4 -48.63 -8.56 -16.88
C SER A 4 -48.42 -9.98 -17.41
N VAL A 5 -47.21 -10.50 -17.19
CA VAL A 5 -46.79 -11.92 -17.15
C VAL A 5 -46.61 -12.57 -18.55
N VAL A 6 -45.57 -13.33 -18.91
CA VAL A 6 -44.65 -14.22 -18.17
C VAL A 6 -43.30 -14.28 -18.91
N VAL A 7 -42.19 -14.14 -18.18
CA VAL A 7 -40.82 -14.50 -18.64
C VAL A 7 -40.56 -15.94 -18.22
N LEU A 8 -40.29 -16.84 -19.18
CA LEU A 8 -39.89 -18.22 -18.90
C LEU A 8 -38.37 -18.33 -19.01
N LEU A 9 -37.72 -18.46 -17.86
CA LEU A 9 -36.30 -18.76 -17.69
C LEU A 9 -36.06 -20.26 -17.89
N GLY A 10 -35.28 -20.63 -18.91
CA GLY A 10 -34.73 -21.96 -19.09
C GLY A 10 -33.21 -21.88 -19.11
N ILE A 11 -32.56 -22.23 -18.00
CA ILE A 11 -31.11 -22.45 -17.95
C ILE A 11 -30.89 -23.90 -17.55
N THR A 12 -30.43 -24.69 -18.52
CA THR A 12 -30.03 -26.09 -18.38
C THR A 12 -28.65 -26.17 -17.72
N LEU A 13 -28.58 -26.92 -16.62
CA LEU A 13 -27.34 -27.30 -15.93
C LEU A 13 -26.65 -28.42 -16.73
N LEU A 14 -25.43 -28.15 -17.21
CA LEU A 14 -24.49 -29.19 -17.64
C LEU A 14 -23.58 -29.54 -16.46
N VAL A 15 -23.77 -30.71 -15.86
CA VAL A 15 -22.80 -31.35 -14.97
C VAL A 15 -21.97 -32.34 -15.79
N ALA A 16 -20.74 -31.95 -16.15
CA ALA A 16 -19.73 -32.89 -16.63
C ALA A 16 -18.94 -33.41 -15.42
N SER A 17 -19.12 -34.71 -15.15
CA SER A 17 -18.42 -35.48 -14.13
C SER A 17 -17.06 -35.91 -14.69
N CYS A 18 -15.96 -35.43 -14.10
CA CYS A 18 -14.63 -36.00 -14.31
C CYS A 18 -14.36 -37.03 -13.23
N LYS A 19 -14.21 -38.28 -13.67
CA LYS A 19 -13.96 -39.48 -12.88
C LYS A 19 -12.45 -39.75 -12.79
N ASP A 20 -12.03 -40.16 -11.61
CA ASP A 20 -10.68 -40.51 -11.15
C ASP A 20 -9.86 -41.44 -12.06
N SER A 21 -8.54 -41.22 -12.04
CA SER A 21 -7.57 -42.30 -11.90
C SER A 21 -6.22 -41.75 -11.42
N ASN A 22 -5.85 -42.01 -10.14
CA ASN A 22 -4.45 -42.29 -9.78
C ASN A 22 -4.33 -42.86 -8.35
N THR A 23 -4.09 -44.17 -8.30
CA THR A 23 -3.55 -44.98 -7.19
C THR A 23 -3.06 -46.24 -7.92
N GLU A 24 -1.83 -46.76 -7.86
CA GLU A 24 -0.85 -47.03 -6.80
C GLU A 24 0.45 -47.46 -7.53
N SER A 25 1.68 -47.21 -7.08
CA SER A 25 2.51 -48.10 -6.23
C SER A 25 3.99 -47.64 -6.41
N VAL A 26 4.71 -47.21 -5.36
CA VAL A 26 5.65 -47.94 -4.48
C VAL A 26 6.82 -48.65 -5.18
N SER A 27 8.03 -48.12 -4.98
CA SER A 27 9.27 -48.83 -4.56
C SER A 27 10.41 -47.80 -4.48
N GLU A 28 10.77 -47.33 -3.28
CA GLU A 28 12.02 -47.70 -2.57
C GLU A 28 13.26 -47.82 -3.46
N ASP A 29 14.18 -46.85 -3.35
CA ASP A 29 15.60 -47.16 -3.25
C ASP A 29 16.33 -46.12 -2.38
N LYS A 30 17.13 -46.65 -1.46
CA LYS A 30 17.99 -45.93 -0.52
C LYS A 30 19.32 -45.65 -1.20
N GLU A 31 19.83 -44.43 -1.10
CA GLU A 31 21.29 -44.27 -0.99
C GLU A 31 21.66 -43.08 -0.10
N LYS A 32 22.39 -43.41 0.97
CA LYS A 32 23.13 -42.48 1.82
C LYS A 32 24.38 -42.03 1.07
N THR A 33 24.73 -40.74 1.13
CA THR A 33 26.14 -40.36 1.23
C THR A 33 26.31 -39.03 1.97
N ASN A 34 26.98 -39.10 3.11
CA ASN A 34 27.62 -37.97 3.78
C ASN A 34 28.80 -37.49 2.92
N SER A 35 29.02 -36.18 2.83
CA SER A 35 30.38 -35.65 2.77
C SER A 35 30.45 -34.29 3.46
N GLU A 36 31.01 -34.30 4.68
CA GLU A 36 31.81 -33.19 5.16
C GLU A 36 33.05 -33.04 4.25
N MET A 37 33.47 -31.81 3.95
CA MET A 37 34.91 -31.48 3.94
C MET A 37 35.14 -29.97 4.10
N LYS A 38 36.21 -29.69 4.84
CA LYS A 38 36.72 -28.46 5.44
C LYS A 38 37.18 -27.35 4.48
N THR A 39 37.04 -26.13 5.01
CA THR A 39 38.04 -25.04 5.16
C THR A 39 39.06 -24.80 4.04
N GLU A 40 39.09 -23.57 3.53
CA GLU A 40 40.34 -22.80 3.41
C GLU A 40 40.15 -21.33 3.82
N LYS A 41 41.08 -20.91 4.67
CA LYS A 41 41.28 -19.60 5.28
C LYS A 41 42.22 -18.81 4.37
N LYS A 42 41.96 -17.52 4.13
CA LYS A 42 43.03 -16.54 3.86
C LYS A 42 42.72 -15.21 4.59
N GLU A 43 43.48 -15.00 5.65
CA GLU A 43 43.99 -13.69 6.09
C GLU A 43 44.72 -13.04 4.89
N ASN A 44 44.89 -11.72 4.78
CA ASN A 44 45.39 -10.80 5.79
C ASN A 44 45.34 -9.34 5.28
N SER A 45 45.40 -8.40 6.23
CA SER A 45 46.08 -7.08 6.14
C SER A 45 45.56 -6.03 5.13
N ASP A 46 45.41 -4.74 5.44
CA ASP A 46 46.18 -3.90 6.37
C ASP A 46 45.37 -2.73 6.96
N THR A 47 45.89 -2.30 8.10
CA THR A 47 45.53 -1.22 9.02
C THR A 47 45.95 0.18 8.51
N TYR A 48 45.53 1.22 9.26
CA TYR A 48 46.04 2.61 9.37
C TYR A 48 45.39 3.66 8.45
N SER A 49 45.07 4.89 8.85
CA SER A 49 44.86 5.64 10.11
C SER A 49 44.64 7.11 9.69
N GLN A 50 44.11 7.91 10.63
CA GLN A 50 44.25 9.37 10.77
C GLN A 50 43.49 10.27 9.77
N THR A 51 42.50 11.06 10.21
CA THR A 51 42.53 12.28 11.08
C THR A 51 43.00 13.52 10.33
N GLU A 52 42.11 14.52 10.25
CA GLU A 52 42.30 15.98 10.39
C GLU A 52 41.00 16.64 9.87
N GLU A 53 40.10 17.15 10.72
CA GLU A 53 40.08 18.49 11.33
C GLU A 53 40.51 19.64 10.41
N THR A 54 39.59 20.56 10.11
CA THR A 54 39.65 21.99 10.49
C THR A 54 38.88 22.91 9.52
N SER A 55 37.82 23.51 10.08
CA SER A 55 37.41 24.93 10.06
C SER A 55 37.61 25.84 8.83
N ARG A 56 36.54 26.59 8.52
CA ARG A 56 36.45 28.09 8.39
C ARG A 56 35.06 28.46 7.87
N ASP A 57 34.22 29.06 8.70
CA ASP A 57 34.03 30.50 8.91
C ASP A 57 33.07 31.17 7.92
N THR A 58 31.89 31.49 8.46
CA THR A 58 31.26 32.82 8.49
C THR A 58 31.38 33.71 7.24
N GLU A 59 30.24 33.98 6.60
CA GLU A 59 29.91 35.38 6.26
C GLU A 59 28.39 35.59 6.17
N ALA A 60 27.91 36.40 7.11
CA ALA A 60 26.63 37.08 7.04
C ALA A 60 26.75 38.25 6.05
N SER A 61 25.75 38.43 5.21
CA SER A 61 25.48 39.73 4.60
C SER A 61 23.99 40.05 4.72
N ASN A 62 23.71 40.79 5.79
CA ASN A 62 22.57 41.69 5.87
C ASN A 62 22.71 42.75 4.78
N SER A 63 21.64 42.99 4.02
CA SER A 63 21.43 44.26 3.36
C SER A 63 19.95 44.61 3.47
N ASN A 64 19.69 45.46 4.47
CA ASN A 64 18.47 46.25 4.59
C ASN A 64 18.47 47.30 3.46
N SER A 65 17.37 47.41 2.74
CA SER A 65 16.99 48.67 2.09
C SER A 65 15.48 48.84 2.17
N ASN A 66 15.05 49.79 2.99
CA ASN A 66 13.70 50.33 3.06
C ASN A 66 13.48 51.29 1.89
N SER A 67 12.32 51.22 1.23
CA SER A 67 11.57 52.41 0.79
C SER A 67 10.10 52.07 0.48
N GLU A 68 9.24 52.54 1.39
CA GLU A 68 7.92 53.17 1.21
C GLU A 68 6.87 52.63 0.20
N THR A 69 5.84 52.04 0.81
CA THR A 69 4.44 52.53 0.84
C THR A 69 3.54 52.54 -0.41
N SER A 70 2.42 51.81 -0.21
CA SER A 70 1.07 51.98 -0.75
C SER A 70 0.70 51.33 -2.10
N LYS A 71 0.00 50.19 -1.98
CA LYS A 71 -1.40 50.11 -2.43
C LYS A 71 -2.16 48.99 -1.72
N LYS A 72 -3.28 49.40 -1.14
CA LYS A 72 -4.36 48.57 -0.60
C LYS A 72 -4.90 47.65 -1.70
N THR A 73 -4.82 46.34 -1.49
CA THR A 73 -5.69 45.39 -2.19
C THR A 73 -6.13 44.34 -1.18
N THR A 74 -7.37 44.51 -0.72
CA THR A 74 -8.15 43.46 -0.08
C THR A 74 -8.23 42.28 -1.03
N SER A 75 -7.67 41.13 -0.64
CA SER A 75 -7.97 39.83 -1.24
C SER A 75 -7.54 38.75 -0.27
N GLU A 76 -8.57 38.12 0.29
CA GLU A 76 -8.62 36.73 0.73
C GLU A 76 -7.48 36.28 1.63
N ASP A 77 -7.77 36.41 2.92
CA ASP A 77 -7.19 35.60 3.97
C ASP A 77 -7.41 34.11 3.63
N LYS A 78 -6.54 33.55 2.79
CA LYS A 78 -6.32 32.11 2.75
C LYS A 78 -5.75 31.76 4.10
N THR A 79 -6.65 31.41 5.02
CA THR A 79 -6.34 30.76 6.28
C THR A 79 -5.32 29.67 5.95
N LYS A 80 -4.05 29.95 6.26
CA LYS A 80 -3.01 28.94 6.27
C LYS A 80 -3.49 27.93 7.28
N GLN A 81 -4.06 26.82 6.80
CA GLN A 81 -4.35 25.68 7.64
C GLN A 81 -3.07 25.42 8.43
N ASN A 82 -3.20 25.50 9.75
CA ASN A 82 -2.14 25.16 10.68
C ASN A 82 -1.91 23.66 10.48
N ILE A 83 -0.99 23.32 9.55
CA ILE A 83 -0.50 21.96 9.36
C ILE A 83 0.37 21.69 10.60
N GLN A 84 -0.32 21.42 11.70
CA GLN A 84 0.26 20.75 12.86
C GLN A 84 0.94 19.49 12.33
N ASN A 85 2.10 19.12 12.89
CA ASN A 85 2.76 17.84 12.65
C ASN A 85 1.77 16.71 12.93
N SER A 86 0.96 16.34 11.94
CA SER A 86 -0.12 15.38 12.14
C SER A 86 0.52 14.00 12.07
N ASN A 87 0.71 13.39 13.23
CA ASN A 87 0.87 11.95 13.28
C ASN A 87 -0.43 11.34 12.72
N LEU A 88 -0.37 10.82 11.49
CA LEU A 88 -1.52 10.22 10.80
C LEU A 88 -1.86 8.84 11.34
N SER A 89 -1.14 8.33 12.35
CA SER A 89 -1.45 7.01 12.91
C SER A 89 -2.87 6.97 13.46
N GLY A 90 -3.57 5.87 13.17
CA GLY A 90 -4.94 5.65 13.61
C GLY A 90 -5.82 4.99 12.56
N THR A 91 -7.07 4.76 12.92
CA THR A 91 -8.08 4.19 12.01
C THR A 91 -8.92 5.31 11.40
N TYR A 92 -9.09 5.24 10.10
CA TYR A 92 -9.86 6.18 9.29
C TYR A 92 -10.93 5.41 8.54
N ILE A 93 -12.13 5.98 8.42
CA ILE A 93 -13.26 5.41 7.70
C ILE A 93 -13.57 6.25 6.46
N LYS A 94 -13.85 5.59 5.34
CA LYS A 94 -14.15 6.25 4.07
C LYS A 94 -15.44 7.07 4.21
N THR A 95 -15.40 8.31 3.76
CA THR A 95 -16.57 9.19 3.77
C THR A 95 -17.67 8.63 2.88
N GLY A 96 -18.90 8.55 3.40
CA GLY A 96 -20.06 7.94 2.72
C GLY A 96 -20.24 6.44 3.01
N GLU A 97 -19.28 5.79 3.67
CA GLU A 97 -19.32 4.38 4.05
C GLU A 97 -19.33 4.19 5.58
N GLU A 98 -19.81 5.20 6.33
CA GLU A 98 -19.80 5.20 7.80
C GLU A 98 -20.66 4.11 8.44
N ILE A 99 -21.52 3.48 7.64
CA ILE A 99 -22.33 2.34 8.08
C ILE A 99 -21.47 1.10 8.37
N ASP A 100 -20.25 0.99 7.83
CA ASP A 100 -19.28 -0.05 8.15
C ASP A 100 -18.55 0.24 9.47
N ASN A 101 -19.32 0.29 10.56
CA ASN A 101 -18.77 0.48 11.91
C ASN A 101 -17.80 -0.64 12.32
N SER A 102 -17.87 -1.80 11.67
CA SER A 102 -16.97 -2.93 11.88
C SER A 102 -15.62 -2.78 11.17
N CYS A 103 -15.43 -1.79 10.30
CA CYS A 103 -14.23 -1.63 9.49
C CYS A 103 -13.89 -2.90 8.68
N THR A 104 -14.92 -3.53 8.11
CA THR A 104 -14.75 -4.76 7.32
C THR A 104 -14.04 -4.50 6.00
N CYS A 105 -14.25 -3.34 5.38
CA CYS A 105 -13.64 -3.05 4.08
C CYS A 105 -13.29 -1.58 3.82
N TYR A 106 -14.02 -0.64 4.43
CA TYR A 106 -13.88 0.78 4.11
C TYR A 106 -13.07 1.57 5.14
N CYS A 107 -12.26 0.88 5.93
CA CYS A 107 -11.33 1.52 6.85
C CYS A 107 -9.88 1.33 6.42
N VAL A 108 -9.08 2.34 6.75
CA VAL A 108 -7.63 2.31 6.62
C VAL A 108 -7.03 2.51 8.00
N ASN A 109 -6.25 1.53 8.47
CA ASN A 109 -5.47 1.65 9.69
C ASN A 109 -4.05 2.09 9.33
N ILE A 110 -3.74 3.35 9.61
CA ILE A 110 -2.40 3.88 9.42
C ILE A 110 -1.52 3.44 10.58
N ASN A 111 -0.58 2.55 10.29
CA ASN A 111 0.40 2.03 11.22
C ASN A 111 1.78 1.98 10.56
N TYR A 112 2.76 2.67 11.14
CA TYR A 112 4.13 2.75 10.64
C TYR A 112 5.07 1.70 11.23
N THR A 113 4.58 0.88 12.18
CA THR A 113 5.38 -0.09 12.94
C THR A 113 5.03 -1.54 12.62
N ALA A 114 3.90 -1.77 11.96
CA ALA A 114 3.42 -3.09 11.58
C ALA A 114 2.69 -3.03 10.24
N ASN A 115 2.48 -4.20 9.64
CA ASN A 115 1.66 -4.31 8.44
C ASN A 115 0.19 -4.05 8.80
N SER A 116 -0.54 -3.45 7.86
CA SER A 116 -1.98 -3.25 7.93
C SER A 116 -2.67 -4.07 6.85
N GLU A 117 -3.82 -4.65 7.17
CA GLU A 117 -4.67 -5.30 6.18
C GLU A 117 -5.57 -4.26 5.51
N MET A 118 -5.69 -4.33 4.18
CA MET A 118 -6.60 -3.51 3.37
C MET A 118 -7.49 -4.40 2.54
N CYS A 119 -8.75 -3.99 2.42
CA CYS A 119 -9.75 -4.69 1.61
C CYS A 119 -9.78 -4.11 0.19
N LEU A 120 -9.53 -4.95 -0.81
CA LEU A 120 -9.62 -4.57 -2.23
C LEU A 120 -11.00 -4.85 -2.80
N THR A 121 -11.69 -5.86 -2.27
CA THR A 121 -13.05 -6.24 -2.65
C THR A 121 -13.77 -6.77 -1.43
N PRO A 122 -14.95 -6.20 -1.07
CA PRO A 122 -15.68 -6.57 0.15
C PRO A 122 -15.82 -8.08 0.34
N SER A 123 -15.36 -8.56 1.49
CA SER A 123 -15.43 -9.98 1.92
C SER A 123 -14.73 -11.00 1.00
N LYS A 124 -13.90 -10.56 0.05
CA LYS A 124 -13.34 -11.42 -1.01
C LYS A 124 -11.84 -11.36 -1.12
N ILE A 125 -11.30 -10.15 -1.27
CA ILE A 125 -9.90 -9.92 -1.59
C ILE A 125 -9.35 -8.84 -0.66
N PHE A 126 -8.28 -9.19 0.03
CA PHE A 126 -7.55 -8.39 0.99
C PHE A 126 -6.04 -8.53 0.72
N ILE A 127 -5.30 -7.49 1.10
CA ILE A 127 -3.84 -7.45 1.03
C ILE A 127 -3.27 -6.98 2.36
N ASN A 128 -2.08 -7.48 2.69
CA ASN A 128 -1.24 -6.90 3.71
C ASN A 128 -0.37 -5.83 3.08
N THR A 129 -0.30 -4.66 3.72
CA THR A 129 0.48 -3.53 3.26
C THR A 129 1.39 -3.01 4.37
N ARG A 130 2.50 -2.40 3.97
CA ARG A 130 3.36 -1.62 4.86
C ARG A 130 3.22 -0.15 4.49
N MET A 131 3.28 0.72 5.49
CA MET A 131 3.17 2.16 5.29
C MET A 131 4.48 2.85 5.66
N VAL A 132 4.96 3.72 4.79
CA VAL A 132 6.17 4.51 5.02
C VAL A 132 5.80 5.97 4.95
N LYS A 133 6.18 6.71 6.00
CA LYS A 133 6.03 8.15 6.02
C LYS A 133 7.07 8.78 5.09
N GLU A 134 6.61 9.39 4.00
CA GLU A 134 7.46 10.11 3.04
C GLU A 134 7.72 11.54 3.53
N SER A 135 6.68 12.19 4.04
CA SER A 135 6.76 13.53 4.64
C SER A 135 5.72 13.68 5.74
N ASN A 136 5.60 14.86 6.35
CA ASN A 136 4.61 15.10 7.40
C ASN A 136 3.15 14.88 6.97
N ASN A 137 2.86 15.06 5.67
CA ASN A 137 1.51 14.95 5.14
C ASN A 137 1.34 13.81 4.16
N LEU A 138 2.41 13.09 3.80
CA LEU A 138 2.39 12.06 2.76
C LEU A 138 2.87 10.73 3.32
N THR A 139 2.08 9.69 3.11
CA THR A 139 2.42 8.31 3.44
C THR A 139 2.27 7.44 2.19
N ASN A 140 3.33 6.70 1.86
CA ASN A 140 3.32 5.73 0.77
C ASN A 140 2.91 4.36 1.32
N ILE A 141 2.02 3.67 0.61
CA ILE A 141 1.55 2.32 0.93
C ILE A 141 2.19 1.35 -0.06
N PHE A 142 2.80 0.29 0.44
CA PHE A 142 3.42 -0.75 -0.38
C PHE A 142 2.76 -2.10 -0.14
N LEU A 143 2.65 -2.90 -1.20
CA LEU A 143 2.22 -4.29 -1.09
C LEU A 143 3.26 -5.10 -0.30
N VAL A 144 2.79 -5.92 0.64
CA VAL A 144 3.61 -6.95 1.30
C VAL A 144 3.26 -8.32 0.74
N ALA A 145 1.98 -8.71 0.81
CA ALA A 145 1.50 -10.01 0.38
C ALA A 145 -0.04 -10.01 0.28
N PRO A 146 -0.66 -10.95 -0.44
CA PRO A 146 -2.09 -11.22 -0.28
C PRO A 146 -2.41 -11.65 1.15
N SER A 147 -3.62 -11.34 1.63
CA SER A 147 -4.08 -11.84 2.93
C SER A 147 -4.41 -13.33 2.87
N SER A 148 -4.19 -14.05 3.98
CA SER A 148 -4.65 -15.42 4.16
C SER A 148 -6.18 -15.54 4.26
N LYS A 149 -6.90 -14.41 4.38
CA LYS A 149 -8.38 -14.36 4.43
C LYS A 149 -9.03 -14.36 3.05
N ASN A 150 -8.25 -14.34 1.96
CA ASN A 150 -8.77 -14.26 0.61
C ASN A 150 -9.59 -15.48 0.24
N THR A 151 -10.82 -15.26 -0.23
CA THR A 151 -11.70 -16.30 -0.78
C THR A 151 -11.68 -16.30 -2.31
N GLU A 152 -11.27 -15.18 -2.93
CA GLU A 152 -11.06 -15.00 -4.36
C GLU A 152 -9.64 -14.48 -4.67
N GLY A 153 -9.29 -14.35 -5.96
CA GLY A 153 -8.00 -13.78 -6.40
C GLY A 153 -6.83 -14.76 -6.40
N LYS A 154 -7.09 -16.07 -6.55
CA LYS A 154 -6.03 -17.11 -6.69
C LYS A 154 -5.30 -17.03 -8.03
N ASP A 155 -5.97 -16.46 -9.03
CA ASP A 155 -5.51 -16.21 -10.38
C ASP A 155 -4.76 -14.88 -10.53
N ILE A 156 -4.80 -14.02 -9.51
CA ILE A 156 -4.00 -12.79 -9.46
C ILE A 156 -2.54 -13.20 -9.27
N PRO A 157 -1.61 -12.71 -10.11
CA PRO A 157 -0.20 -13.10 -10.07
C PRO A 157 0.54 -12.33 -8.96
N TRP A 158 0.15 -12.52 -7.70
CA TRP A 158 0.67 -11.79 -6.54
C TRP A 158 2.20 -11.78 -6.46
N SER A 159 2.85 -12.87 -6.85
CA SER A 159 4.32 -13.00 -6.84
C SER A 159 5.04 -12.20 -7.92
N LYS A 160 4.31 -11.66 -8.91
CA LYS A 160 4.86 -10.83 -9.98
C LYS A 160 4.75 -9.33 -9.68
N PHE A 161 3.96 -8.94 -8.69
CA PHE A 161 3.79 -7.53 -8.35
C PHE A 161 5.02 -6.97 -7.66
N ASP A 162 5.36 -5.74 -8.01
CA ASP A 162 6.46 -5.02 -7.38
C ASP A 162 6.05 -4.61 -5.95
N THR A 163 6.83 -5.03 -4.95
CA THR A 163 6.58 -4.75 -3.52
C THR A 163 7.33 -3.52 -2.99
N ASN A 164 8.17 -2.93 -3.85
CA ASN A 164 8.95 -1.72 -3.55
C ASN A 164 8.42 -0.48 -4.28
N THR A 165 7.38 -0.61 -5.08
CA THR A 165 6.66 0.49 -5.70
C THR A 165 5.40 0.79 -4.88
N PRO A 166 5.08 2.06 -4.55
CA PRO A 166 3.84 2.38 -3.87
C PRO A 166 2.62 1.97 -4.69
N ILE A 167 1.65 1.32 -4.05
CA ILE A 167 0.36 0.95 -4.65
C ILE A 167 -0.74 1.98 -4.37
N ALA A 168 -0.51 2.84 -3.37
CA ALA A 168 -1.39 3.93 -3.00
C ALA A 168 -0.64 4.97 -2.15
N ASN A 169 -1.15 6.19 -2.14
CA ASN A 169 -0.64 7.28 -1.32
C ASN A 169 -1.74 7.82 -0.41
N ILE A 170 -1.38 8.17 0.82
CA ILE A 170 -2.27 8.87 1.75
C ILE A 170 -1.75 10.30 1.93
N THR A 171 -2.62 11.28 1.71
CA THR A 171 -2.36 12.69 1.94
C THR A 171 -3.21 13.24 3.08
N SER A 172 -2.58 13.86 4.09
CA SER A 172 -3.29 14.59 5.16
C SER A 172 -4.00 15.82 4.60
N LYS A 173 -5.28 15.98 4.94
CA LYS A 173 -6.07 17.20 4.64
C LYS A 173 -6.20 18.12 5.87
N GLY A 174 -5.61 17.74 7.00
CA GLY A 174 -5.80 18.41 8.28
C GLY A 174 -7.08 17.95 8.98
N ASN A 175 -7.27 18.37 10.25
CA ASN A 175 -8.48 18.11 11.03
C ASN A 175 -8.91 16.63 11.15
N GLY A 176 -7.97 15.70 11.05
CA GLY A 176 -8.28 14.26 11.09
C GLY A 176 -8.85 13.71 9.78
N GLU A 177 -8.75 14.45 8.68
CA GLU A 177 -9.13 14.00 7.35
C GLU A 177 -7.89 13.60 6.54
N ILE A 178 -8.06 12.57 5.70
CA ILE A 178 -7.05 12.11 4.76
C ILE A 178 -7.71 11.82 3.40
N GLU A 179 -6.90 11.84 2.36
CA GLU A 179 -7.26 11.35 1.03
C GLU A 179 -6.34 10.18 0.67
N LEU A 180 -6.91 9.08 0.18
CA LEU A 180 -6.19 7.93 -0.34
C LEU A 180 -6.32 7.91 -1.87
N ASP A 181 -5.19 8.07 -2.55
CA ASP A 181 -5.05 7.95 -4.00
C ASP A 181 -4.56 6.54 -4.34
N TRP A 182 -5.36 5.77 -5.09
CA TRP A 182 -5.02 4.40 -5.47
C TRP A 182 -4.26 4.39 -6.80
N LEU A 183 -2.96 4.08 -6.72
CA LEU A 183 -2.05 4.04 -7.86
C LEU A 183 -2.12 2.72 -8.63
N GLY A 184 -2.49 1.63 -7.94
CA GLY A 184 -2.59 0.29 -8.52
C GLY A 184 -1.31 -0.53 -8.39
N PHE A 185 -1.39 -1.77 -8.85
CA PHE A 185 -0.24 -2.69 -8.83
C PHE A 185 0.68 -2.45 -10.02
N THR A 186 1.97 -2.66 -9.82
CA THR A 186 2.98 -2.61 -10.88
C THR A 186 3.64 -3.97 -11.06
N MET A 187 4.07 -4.28 -12.27
CA MET A 187 4.87 -5.46 -12.61
C MET A 187 6.04 -5.00 -13.48
N ASN A 188 7.28 -5.22 -13.02
CA ASN A 188 8.49 -4.77 -13.71
C ASN A 188 8.52 -3.24 -13.95
N GLY A 189 7.94 -2.46 -13.04
CA GLY A 189 7.88 -1.00 -13.12
C GLY A 189 6.69 -0.44 -13.90
N ASP A 190 5.95 -1.27 -14.64
CA ASP A 190 4.79 -0.85 -15.42
C ASP A 190 3.48 -1.09 -14.66
N LEU A 191 2.50 -0.21 -14.85
CA LEU A 191 1.16 -0.40 -14.29
C LEU A 191 0.54 -1.70 -14.83
N ALA A 192 0.16 -2.59 -13.92
CA ALA A 192 -0.55 -3.81 -14.25
C ALA A 192 -2.01 -3.49 -14.58
N ILE A 193 -2.28 -3.09 -15.83
CA ILE A 193 -3.57 -2.55 -16.29
C ILE A 193 -4.75 -3.43 -15.89
N ASP A 194 -4.64 -4.76 -16.06
CA ASP A 194 -5.69 -5.72 -15.73
C ASP A 194 -6.08 -5.72 -14.24
N TYR A 195 -5.17 -5.27 -13.38
CA TYR A 195 -5.36 -5.21 -11.93
C TYR A 195 -5.40 -3.78 -11.38
N ALA A 196 -5.27 -2.75 -12.22
CA ALA A 196 -5.24 -1.35 -11.80
C ALA A 196 -6.57 -0.91 -11.14
N ILE A 197 -7.69 -1.51 -11.56
CA ILE A 197 -9.02 -1.22 -11.00
C ILE A 197 -9.25 -1.91 -9.64
N LEU A 198 -8.48 -2.96 -9.33
CA LEU A 198 -8.61 -3.72 -8.10
C LEU A 198 -8.18 -2.83 -6.93
N GLY A 199 -9.04 -2.63 -5.93
CA GLY A 199 -8.81 -1.66 -4.85
C GLY A 199 -9.32 -0.26 -5.16
N LYS A 200 -9.25 0.22 -6.41
CA LYS A 200 -9.68 1.59 -6.77
C LYS A 200 -11.12 1.89 -6.32
N LYS A 201 -12.08 1.00 -6.58
CA LYS A 201 -13.49 1.23 -6.20
C LYS A 201 -13.69 1.31 -4.68
N THR A 202 -12.91 0.55 -3.93
CA THR A 202 -13.09 0.37 -2.49
C THR A 202 -12.28 1.38 -1.68
N LEU A 203 -11.00 1.56 -2.04
CA LEU A 203 -10.03 2.31 -1.24
C LEU A 203 -9.83 3.76 -1.70
N GLU A 204 -10.08 4.09 -2.96
CA GLU A 204 -9.90 5.47 -3.46
C GLU A 204 -10.86 6.44 -2.76
N GLY A 205 -10.34 7.58 -2.32
CA GLY A 205 -11.15 8.74 -1.94
C GLY A 205 -10.82 9.33 -0.57
N ASN A 206 -11.80 10.03 0.00
CA ASN A 206 -11.64 10.77 1.25
C ASN A 206 -12.05 9.93 2.46
N TYR A 207 -11.33 10.12 3.56
CA TYR A 207 -11.57 9.44 4.82
C TYR A 207 -11.52 10.42 5.98
N LYS A 208 -12.25 10.09 7.04
CA LYS A 208 -12.21 10.80 8.31
C LYS A 208 -11.72 9.88 9.42
N LYS A 209 -11.03 10.44 10.39
CA LYS A 209 -10.60 9.72 11.59
C LYS A 209 -11.85 9.20 12.32
N LYS A 210 -11.82 7.90 12.65
CA LYS A 210 -12.88 7.24 13.40
C LYS A 210 -12.80 7.59 14.88
#